data_AF-A0A1F7W9U9-F1
#
_entry.id   AF-A0A1F7W9U9-F1
#
_cell.length_a   1.000
_cell.length_b   1.000
_cell.length_c   1.000
_cell.angle_alpha   90.00
_cell.angle_beta   90.00
_cell.angle_gamma   90.00
#
_symmetry.space_group_name_H-M   'P 1'
#
loop_
_entity.id
_entity.type
_entity.pdbx_description
1 polymer ?
#
loop_
_entity_poly.entity_id
_entity_poly.type
_entity_poly.pdbx_seq_one_letter_code
_entity_poly.pdbx_strand_id
1 'polypeptide(L)' 'MKVIKDGRWNEPWSIEIICMNTACGATLEVDEHDVVATNQQGSRYECRCCVCGRSTQIPADRIHLRVRGVSDQRRQW' A
#
# COMPACT_ATOMS: atom_id res chain seq x y z
N MET A 1 -22.01 12.32 -23.03
CA MET A 1 -21.83 10.95 -22.50
C MET A 1 -21.47 11.06 -21.03
N LYS A 2 -22.05 10.22 -20.15
CA LYS A 2 -21.76 10.22 -18.69
C LYS A 2 -21.37 8.81 -18.27
N VAL A 3 -20.18 8.68 -17.69
CA VAL A 3 -19.71 7.45 -17.05
C VAL A 3 -20.28 7.43 -15.63
N ILE A 4 -20.99 6.36 -15.25
CA ILE A 4 -21.74 6.23 -13.98
C ILE A 4 -21.01 5.28 -13.00
N LYS A 5 -20.08 4.47 -13.50
CA LYS A 5 -19.18 3.66 -12.68
C LYS A 5 -17.94 3.35 -13.52
N ASP A 6 -16.80 3.90 -13.13
CA ASP A 6 -15.52 3.41 -13.63
C ASP A 6 -15.34 2.00 -13.07
N GLY A 7 -15.18 1.01 -13.96
CA GLY A 7 -14.68 -0.29 -13.54
C GLY A 7 -13.35 -0.04 -12.85
N ARG A 8 -13.10 -0.64 -11.69
CA ARG A 8 -11.79 -0.58 -11.03
C ARG A 8 -10.76 -0.90 -12.09
N TRP A 9 -9.98 0.10 -12.50
CA TRP A 9 -8.83 -0.12 -13.36
C TRP A 9 -7.99 -1.15 -12.62
N ASN A 10 -7.68 -2.26 -13.27
CA ASN A 10 -6.85 -3.29 -12.68
C ASN A 10 -5.43 -2.73 -12.62
N GLU A 11 -5.17 -1.90 -11.60
CA GLU A 11 -3.89 -1.26 -11.40
C GLU A 11 -2.88 -2.36 -11.11
N PRO A 12 -1.95 -2.67 -12.04
CA PRO A 12 -1.05 -3.81 -11.86
C PRO A 12 -0.03 -3.59 -10.72
N TRP A 13 -0.06 -2.42 -10.10
CA TRP A 13 0.77 -2.02 -8.97
C TRP A 13 0.00 -1.96 -7.65
N SER A 14 -1.32 -2.23 -7.64
CA SER A 14 -2.08 -2.42 -6.40
C SER A 14 -1.83 -3.82 -5.84
N ILE A 15 -1.82 -3.94 -4.52
CA ILE A 15 -1.64 -5.22 -3.84
C ILE A 15 -2.63 -5.41 -2.71
N GLU A 16 -3.09 -6.63 -2.52
CA GLU A 16 -3.94 -7.00 -1.40
C GLU A 16 -3.10 -7.43 -0.19
N ILE A 17 -3.36 -6.81 0.95
CA ILE A 17 -2.68 -7.07 2.21
C ILE A 17 -3.70 -7.27 3.31
N ILE A 18 -3.49 -8.29 4.14
CA ILE A 18 -4.30 -8.51 5.33
C ILE A 18 -3.72 -7.67 6.46
N CYS A 19 -4.55 -6.84 7.09
CA CYS A 19 -4.17 -6.13 8.29
C CYS A 19 -3.83 -7.13 9.40
N MET A 20 -2.57 -7.14 9.86
CA MET A 20 -2.09 -8.09 10.87
C MET A 20 -2.64 -7.83 12.29
N ASN A 21 -3.44 -6.78 12.46
CA ASN A 21 -4.11 -6.54 13.73
C ASN A 21 -5.22 -7.59 13.94
N THR A 22 -5.06 -8.42 14.97
CA THR A 22 -5.95 -9.54 15.32
C THR A 22 -7.41 -9.11 15.54
N ALA A 23 -7.65 -7.87 15.96
CA ALA A 23 -8.99 -7.33 16.15
C ALA A 23 -9.64 -6.81 14.84
N CYS A 24 -8.85 -6.61 13.77
CA CYS A 24 -9.33 -6.04 12.51
C CYS A 24 -9.47 -7.11 11.43
N GLY A 25 -8.38 -7.82 11.10
CA GLY A 25 -8.37 -8.87 10.07
C GLY A 25 -8.83 -8.45 8.67
N ALA A 26 -8.95 -7.14 8.39
CA ALA A 26 -9.46 -6.64 7.12
C ALA A 26 -8.44 -6.83 5.99
N THR A 27 -8.93 -7.19 4.80
CA THR A 27 -8.15 -7.15 3.56
C THR A 27 -8.16 -5.73 3.01
N LEU A 28 -6.97 -5.18 2.81
CA LEU A 28 -6.71 -3.83 2.32
C LEU A 28 -6.16 -3.93 0.90
N GLU A 29 -6.74 -3.17 -0.01
CA GLU A 29 -6.16 -2.88 -1.33
C GLU A 29 -5.21 -1.68 -1.13
N VAL A 30 -3.94 -1.86 -1.48
CA VAL A 30 -2.86 -0.91 -1.17
C VAL A 30 -2.17 -0.50 -2.46
N ASP A 31 -2.15 0.81 -2.71
CA ASP A 31 -1.58 1.40 -3.93
C ASP A 31 -0.30 2.19 -3.63
N GLU A 32 0.33 2.74 -4.69
CA GLU A 32 1.55 3.56 -4.56
C GLU A 32 1.41 4.77 -3.65
N HIS A 33 0.17 5.20 -3.37
CA HIS A 33 -0.12 6.31 -2.47
C HIS A 33 -0.17 5.94 -0.99
N ASP A 34 -0.48 4.68 -0.68
CA ASP A 34 -0.68 4.20 0.68
C ASP A 34 0.60 3.59 1.27
N VAL A 35 1.56 3.24 0.40
CA VAL A 35 2.84 2.66 0.79
C VAL A 35 3.85 3.73 1.21
N VAL A 36 4.35 3.60 2.44
CA VAL A 36 5.41 4.44 3.01
C VAL A 36 6.64 3.59 3.30
N ALA A 37 7.82 4.03 2.86
CA ALA A 37 9.09 3.39 3.21
C ALA A 37 9.49 3.77 4.65
N THR A 38 9.78 2.79 5.51
CA THR A 38 10.04 3.04 6.95
C THR A 38 11.51 3.09 7.33
N ASN A 39 12.41 2.55 6.49
CA ASN A 39 13.85 2.53 6.75
C ASN A 39 14.64 3.22 5.64
N GLN A 40 15.79 3.81 6.01
CA GLN A 40 16.72 4.46 5.07
C GLN A 40 17.24 3.53 3.95
N GLN A 41 17.22 2.21 4.17
CA GLN A 41 17.69 1.21 3.21
C GLN A 41 16.63 0.74 2.20
N GLY A 42 15.38 1.20 2.26
CA GLY A 42 14.34 0.82 1.27
C GLY A 42 13.90 -0.65 1.33
N SER A 43 14.14 -1.33 2.44
CA SER A 43 13.84 -2.76 2.62
C SER A 43 12.55 -3.01 3.41
N ARG A 44 11.95 -1.96 3.99
CA ARG A 44 10.72 -2.04 4.79
C ARG A 44 9.74 -0.98 4.34
N TYR A 45 8.52 -1.43 4.12
CA TYR A 45 7.40 -0.63 3.69
C TYR A 45 6.22 -0.89 4.62
N GLU A 46 5.41 0.13 4.85
CA GLU A 46 4.22 0.06 5.69
C GLU A 46 3.06 0.78 5.00
N CYS A 47 1.85 0.29 5.19
CA CYS A 47 0.62 1.02 4.89
C CYS A 47 -0.20 1.20 6.15
N ARG A 48 -1.04 2.23 6.17
CA ARG A 48 -1.97 2.48 7.27
C ARG A 48 -3.32 1.85 6.96
N CYS A 49 -3.80 0.99 7.87
CA CYS A 49 -5.13 0.40 7.76
C CYS A 49 -6.21 1.47 7.90
N CYS A 50 -7.10 1.61 6.91
CA CYS A 50 -8.21 2.56 6.94
C CYS A 50 -9.31 2.19 7.95
N VAL A 51 -9.37 0.92 8.37
CA VAL A 51 -10.38 0.41 9.32
C VAL A 51 -9.96 0.64 10.77
N CYS A 52 -8.75 0.20 11.16
CA CYS A 52 -8.29 0.30 12.55
C CYS A 52 -7.21 1.37 12.78
N GLY A 53 -6.78 2.07 11.73
CA GLY A 53 -5.81 3.15 11.81
C GLY A 53 -4.36 2.73 12.08
N ARG A 54 -4.09 1.43 12.28
CA ARG A 54 -2.74 0.90 12.57
C ARG A 54 -1.93 0.66 11.30
N SER A 55 -0.62 0.87 11.41
CA SER A 55 0.31 0.51 10.34
C SER A 55 0.48 -1.01 10.25
N THR A 56 0.52 -1.52 9.02
CA THR A 56 0.79 -2.92 8.70
C THR A 56 2.02 -2.99 7.81
N GLN A 57 2.93 -3.91 8.12
CA GLN A 57 4.14 -4.10 7.33
C GLN A 57 3.83 -4.81 6.02
N ILE A 58 4.44 -4.29 4.96
CA ILE A 58 4.35 -4.82 3.62
C ILE A 58 5.69 -5.47 3.27
N PRO A 59 5.69 -6.77 2.95
CA PRO A 59 6.88 -7.44 2.45
C PRO A 59 7.35 -6.78 1.15
N ALA A 60 8.62 -6.38 1.08
CA ALA A 60 9.15 -5.67 -0.07
C ALA A 60 8.95 -6.48 -1.37
N ASP A 61 9.17 -7.79 -1.32
CA ASP A 61 8.99 -8.76 -2.41
C ASP A 61 7.58 -8.76 -3.02
N ARG A 62 6.56 -8.35 -2.25
CA ARG A 62 5.18 -8.23 -2.75
C ARG A 62 4.90 -6.90 -3.43
N ILE A 63 5.76 -5.90 -3.27
CA ILE A 63 5.55 -4.55 -3.80
C ILE A 63 6.18 -4.44 -5.19
N HIS A 64 5.39 -3.95 -6.15
CA HIS A 64 5.87 -3.67 -7.50
C HIS A 64 7.03 -2.65 -7.49
N LEU A 65 8.02 -2.83 -8.36
CA LEU A 65 9.22 -1.96 -8.42
C LEU A 65 8.88 -0.48 -8.59
N ARG A 66 7.78 -0.18 -9.32
CA ARG A 66 7.24 1.18 -9.45
C ARG A 66 6.86 1.78 -8.09
N VAL A 67 6.05 1.07 -7.31
CA VAL A 67 5.59 1.51 -5.99
C VAL A 67 6.78 1.72 -5.07
N ARG A 68 7.76 0.81 -5.09
CA ARG A 68 9.02 0.98 -4.34
C ARG A 68 9.71 2.30 -4.70
N GLY A 69 9.88 2.58 -6.00
CA GLY A 69 10.50 3.81 -6.48
C GLY A 69 9.75 5.08 -6.06
N VAL A 70 8.41 5.06 -6.14
CA VAL A 70 7.57 6.21 -5.73
C VAL A 70 7.61 6.40 -4.21
N SER A 71 7.47 5.34 -3.42
CA SER A 71 7.53 5.39 -1.96
C SER A 71 8.91 5.80 -1.45
N ASP A 72 9.98 5.38 -2.11
CA ASP A 72 11.35 5.79 -1.78
C ASP A 72 11.63 7.26 -2.12
N GLN A 73 11.02 7.79 -3.19
CA GLN A 73 11.09 9.22 -3.52
C GLN A 73 10.29 10.09 -2.54
N ARG A 74 9.17 9.57 -2.00
CA ARG A 74 8.34 10.25 -1.01
C ARG A 74 8.90 10.24 0.41
N ARG A 75 10.13 9.74 0.62
CA ARG A 75 10.83 9.86 1.91
C ARG A 75 10.90 11.34 2.29
N GLN A 76 10.15 11.72 3.33
CA GLN A 76 10.32 13.02 3.96
C GLN A 76 11.64 12.98 4.73
N TRP A 77 12.54 13.88 4.37
CA TRP A 77 13.81 14.13 5.05
C TRP A 77 13.57 14.84 6.38
#